data_AF-B3SDB3-F1
#
_entry.id   AF-B3SDB3-F1
#
_cell.length_a   1.000
_cell.length_b   1.000
_cell.length_c   1.000
_cell.angle_alpha   90.00
_cell.angle_beta   90.00
_cell.angle_gamma   90.00
#
_symmetry.space_group_name_H-M   'P 1'
#
loop_
_entity.id
_entity.type
_entity.pdbx_description
1 polymer ?
#
loop_
_entity_poly.entity_id
_entity_poly.type
_entity_poly.pdbx_seq_one_letter_code
_entity_poly.pdbx_strand_id
1 'polypeptide(L)'
;MILKHLANSKILYVALICGCFCQTQAQEQSIASKEDCLKNGLNCSSDAVCSSMTNGSYVTYICSCKSGFNGDGFRCYDIDECAAQGIGIGSPCPLEKNQVCVNSIGSYRCVCASYARNASYFKDCRSIAKFNTHFVL
;
A
#
# COMPACT_ATOMS: atom_id res chain seq x y z
N MET A 1 44.94 -2.52 13.83
CA MET A 1 44.80 -1.10 14.24
C MET A 1 44.07 -0.37 13.13
N ILE A 2 42.94 0.29 13.27
CA ILE A 2 42.05 0.61 14.38
C ILE A 2 40.65 0.77 13.72
N LEU A 3 39.63 0.29 14.42
CA LEU A 3 38.20 0.50 14.16
C LEU A 3 37.83 1.99 14.15
N LYS A 4 36.82 2.38 13.36
CA LYS A 4 35.71 3.22 13.86
C LYS A 4 34.48 3.16 12.95
N HIS A 5 33.39 2.74 13.57
CA HIS A 5 31.99 2.85 13.18
C HIS A 5 31.60 4.26 12.74
N LEU A 6 30.62 4.34 11.83
CA LEU A 6 29.32 5.04 11.97
C LEU A 6 28.56 4.83 10.63
N ALA A 7 27.79 3.74 10.52
CA ALA A 7 26.33 3.74 10.66
C ALA A 7 25.63 4.69 9.66
N ASN A 8 25.17 4.15 8.53
CA ASN A 8 23.87 4.52 7.98
C ASN A 8 23.33 3.38 7.13
N SER A 9 22.26 2.78 7.64
CA SER A 9 21.62 1.56 7.15
C SER A 9 20.89 1.84 5.84
N LYS A 10 21.48 1.48 4.70
CA LYS A 10 20.73 1.23 3.47
C LYS A 10 20.80 -0.28 3.24
N ILE A 11 19.79 -0.96 3.79
CA ILE A 11 19.61 -2.39 3.67
C ILE A 11 19.68 -2.78 2.19
N LEU A 12 20.69 -3.57 1.89
CA LEU A 12 21.02 -4.17 0.60
C LEU A 12 19.99 -5.27 0.29
N TYR A 13 18.95 -4.97 -0.48
CA TYR A 13 18.12 -5.99 -1.15
C TYR A 13 18.16 -5.74 -2.65
N VAL A 14 19.20 -6.25 -3.31
CA VAL A 14 19.25 -6.37 -4.77
C VAL A 14 18.56 -7.68 -5.15
N ALA A 15 17.29 -7.61 -5.54
CA ALA A 15 16.63 -8.72 -6.23
C ALA A 15 17.02 -8.68 -7.71
N LEU A 16 18.04 -9.45 -8.06
CA LEU A 16 18.35 -9.87 -9.42
C LEU A 16 17.19 -10.72 -9.94
N ILE A 17 16.28 -10.22 -10.79
CA ILE A 17 15.91 -10.82 -12.10
C ILE A 17 14.85 -9.99 -12.82
N CYS A 18 15.25 -9.48 -13.99
CA CYS A 18 14.53 -9.29 -15.27
C CYS A 18 14.74 -7.88 -15.85
N GLY A 19 15.40 -7.85 -17.00
CA GLY A 19 15.94 -6.64 -17.61
C GLY A 19 14.88 -5.68 -18.11
N CYS A 20 14.96 -4.46 -17.63
CA CYS A 20 14.95 -3.26 -18.46
C CYS A 20 15.80 -2.21 -17.75
N PHE A 21 16.64 -1.49 -18.49
CA PHE A 21 17.50 -0.45 -17.94
C PHE A 21 16.65 0.58 -17.16
N CYS A 22 16.69 0.54 -15.83
CA CYS A 22 16.23 1.65 -15.01
C CYS A 22 17.48 2.43 -14.59
N GLN A 23 17.74 3.54 -15.29
CA GLN A 23 18.78 4.49 -14.90
C GLN A 23 18.52 4.89 -13.44
N THR A 24 19.46 4.62 -12.54
CA THR A 24 19.33 4.95 -11.12
C THR A 24 19.55 6.44 -10.92
N GLN A 25 18.54 7.25 -11.21
CA GLN A 25 18.32 8.49 -10.48
C GLN A 25 17.38 8.15 -9.33
N ALA A 26 17.94 7.89 -8.15
CA ALA A 26 17.13 7.85 -6.94
C ALA A 26 16.64 9.28 -6.69
N GLN A 27 15.44 9.61 -7.14
CA GLN A 27 14.77 10.83 -6.70
C GLN A 27 14.48 10.67 -5.21
N GLU A 28 15.01 11.57 -4.38
CA GLU A 28 14.71 11.57 -2.94
C GLU A 28 13.27 12.06 -2.76
N GLN A 29 12.34 11.12 -2.75
CA GLN A 29 10.96 11.36 -2.36
C GLN A 29 10.87 11.35 -0.83
N SER A 30 10.46 12.47 -0.25
CA SER A 30 10.30 12.64 1.19
C SER A 30 8.85 12.96 1.53
N ILE A 31 8.34 12.38 2.63
CA ILE A 31 7.01 12.73 3.13
C ILE A 31 7.07 14.16 3.65
N ALA A 32 6.24 15.03 3.09
CA ALA A 32 6.15 16.43 3.46
C ALA A 32 5.09 16.62 4.56
N SER A 33 5.23 17.68 5.36
CA SER A 33 4.20 18.01 6.33
C SER A 33 2.97 18.58 5.62
N LYS A 34 1.78 18.43 6.25
CA LYS A 34 0.55 19.05 5.74
C LYS A 34 0.70 20.57 5.57
N GLU A 35 1.46 21.20 6.46
CA GLU A 35 1.72 22.65 6.42
C GLU A 35 2.54 23.03 5.18
N ASP A 36 3.60 22.29 4.86
CA ASP A 36 4.44 22.57 3.69
C ASP A 36 3.64 22.49 2.39
N CYS A 37 2.72 21.53 2.29
CA CYS A 37 1.91 21.34 1.10
C CYS A 37 0.90 22.47 0.94
N LEU A 38 0.26 22.91 2.03
CA LEU A 38 -0.63 24.06 2.01
C LEU A 38 0.12 25.35 1.63
N LYS A 39 1.34 25.55 2.14
CA LYS A 39 2.20 26.69 1.76
C LYS A 39 2.52 26.70 0.26
N ASN A 40 2.61 25.52 -0.35
CA ASN A 40 2.86 25.35 -1.79
C ASN A 40 1.56 25.21 -2.62
N GLY A 41 0.38 25.49 -2.04
CA GLY A 41 -0.90 25.50 -2.75
C GLY A 41 -1.57 24.13 -2.93
N LEU A 42 -1.05 23.07 -2.30
CA LEU A 42 -1.62 21.73 -2.34
C LEU A 42 -2.47 21.47 -1.10
N ASN A 43 -3.78 21.34 -1.29
CA ASN A 43 -4.71 20.88 -0.25
C ASN A 43 -5.08 19.40 -0.49
N CYS A 44 -4.17 18.49 -0.15
CA CYS A 44 -4.37 17.05 -0.36
C CYS A 44 -5.58 16.51 0.42
N SER A 45 -6.17 15.42 -0.08
CA SER A 45 -7.21 14.66 0.63
C SER A 45 -6.72 14.20 2.02
N SER A 46 -7.65 13.99 2.95
CA SER A 46 -7.38 13.30 4.23
C SER A 46 -6.81 11.91 4.02
N ASP A 47 -7.15 11.28 2.90
CA ASP A 47 -6.73 9.93 2.52
C ASP A 47 -5.60 9.95 1.48
N ALA A 48 -4.85 11.06 1.43
CA ALA A 48 -3.63 11.20 0.65
C ALA A 48 -2.41 11.44 1.55
N VAL A 49 -1.24 11.16 0.99
CA VAL A 49 0.08 11.54 1.49
C VAL A 49 0.57 12.68 0.62
N CYS A 50 1.09 13.71 1.27
CA CYS A 50 1.85 14.72 0.56
C CYS A 50 3.33 14.36 0.59
N SER A 51 3.99 14.40 -0.56
CA SER A 51 5.43 14.19 -0.67
C SER A 51 6.08 15.33 -1.44
N SER A 52 7.35 15.56 -1.13
CA SER A 52 8.23 16.41 -1.92
C SER A 52 9.21 15.57 -2.70
N MET A 53 9.44 15.96 -3.95
CA MET A 53 10.50 15.44 -4.81
C MET A 53 11.51 16.53 -5.06
N THR A 54 12.78 16.22 -4.81
CA THR A 54 13.90 17.13 -5.09
C THR A 54 14.56 16.74 -6.41
N ASN A 55 14.66 17.70 -7.33
CA ASN A 55 15.41 17.58 -8.57
C ASN A 55 16.47 18.70 -8.62
N GLY A 56 17.69 18.35 -8.23
CA GLY A 56 18.76 19.34 -8.02
C GLY A 56 18.41 20.32 -6.90
N SER A 57 18.32 21.61 -7.21
CA SER A 57 17.92 22.66 -6.25
C SER A 57 16.42 22.94 -6.22
N TYR A 58 15.63 22.30 -7.09
CA TYR A 58 14.18 22.50 -7.16
C TYR A 58 13.45 21.45 -6.34
N VAL A 59 12.48 21.87 -5.55
CA VAL A 59 11.59 21.00 -4.76
C VAL A 59 10.17 21.14 -5.33
N THR A 60 9.56 20.01 -5.69
CA THR A 60 8.17 19.93 -6.15
C THR A 60 7.35 19.14 -5.14
N TYR A 61 6.12 19.57 -4.88
CA TYR A 61 5.20 18.85 -3.99
C TYR A 61 4.13 18.13 -4.80
N ILE A 62 3.72 16.94 -4.34
CA ILE A 62 2.67 16.14 -4.95
C ILE A 62 1.76 15.54 -3.87
N CYS A 63 0.47 15.40 -4.17
CA CYS A 63 -0.46 14.61 -3.38
C CYS A 63 -0.64 13.25 -4.05
N SER A 64 -0.49 12.16 -3.29
CA SER A 64 -0.75 10.80 -3.76
C SER A 64 -1.70 10.12 -2.78
N CYS A 65 -2.74 9.44 -3.28
CA CYS A 65 -3.65 8.70 -2.39
C CYS A 65 -2.89 7.67 -1.55
N LYS A 66 -3.30 7.49 -0.29
CA LYS A 66 -2.78 6.45 0.60
C LYS A 66 -3.06 5.08 0.00
N SER A 67 -2.28 4.08 0.40
CA SER A 67 -2.53 2.68 0.04
C SER A 67 -3.97 2.29 0.41
N GLY A 68 -4.68 1.67 -0.54
CA GLY A 68 -6.09 1.31 -0.40
C GLY A 68 -7.07 2.37 -0.90
N PHE A 69 -6.57 3.47 -1.45
CA PHE A 69 -7.39 4.47 -2.11
C PHE A 69 -6.90 4.73 -3.53
N ASN A 70 -7.82 5.07 -4.43
CA ASN A 70 -7.52 5.55 -5.77
C ASN A 70 -8.02 6.98 -5.97
N GLY A 71 -7.42 7.70 -6.91
CA GLY A 71 -7.84 9.04 -7.29
C GLY A 71 -6.66 9.92 -7.69
N ASP A 72 -6.84 11.24 -7.62
CA ASP A 72 -5.87 12.25 -8.04
C ASP A 72 -5.02 12.81 -6.88
N GLY A 73 -5.16 12.26 -5.67
CA GLY A 73 -4.50 12.75 -4.45
C GLY A 73 -5.22 13.93 -3.77
N PHE A 74 -6.07 14.66 -4.47
CA PHE A 74 -6.96 15.68 -3.92
C PHE A 74 -8.34 15.11 -3.57
N ARG A 75 -8.77 14.10 -4.32
CA ARG A 75 -9.92 13.24 -4.06
C ARG A 75 -9.44 11.81 -4.10
N CYS A 76 -9.64 11.10 -3.00
CA CYS A 76 -9.25 9.70 -2.85
C CYS A 76 -10.49 8.90 -2.46
N TYR A 77 -10.74 7.82 -3.18
CA TYR A 77 -11.86 6.92 -2.97
C TYR A 77 -11.32 5.56 -2.55
N ASP A 78 -12.02 4.93 -1.62
CA ASP A 78 -11.75 3.57 -1.19
C ASP A 78 -11.71 2.61 -2.40
N ILE A 79 -10.70 1.75 -2.44
CA ILE A 79 -10.63 0.67 -3.42
C ILE A 79 -11.42 -0.50 -2.84
N ASP A 80 -12.54 -0.85 -3.47
CA ASP A 80 -13.29 -2.06 -3.08
C ASP A 80 -12.60 -3.30 -3.65
N GLU A 81 -11.75 -3.93 -2.86
CA GLU A 81 -11.05 -5.16 -3.24
C GLU A 81 -12.00 -6.36 -3.37
N CYS A 82 -13.20 -6.27 -2.81
CA CYS A 82 -14.22 -7.31 -2.86
C CYS A 82 -15.17 -7.21 -4.06
N ALA A 83 -15.11 -6.13 -4.84
CA ALA A 83 -15.99 -5.91 -6.00
C ALA A 83 -15.92 -7.06 -7.03
N ALA A 84 -14.78 -7.75 -7.14
CA ALA A 84 -14.63 -8.98 -7.89
C ALA A 84 -15.09 -10.19 -7.05
N GLN A 85 -16.42 -10.44 -7.04
CA GLN A 85 -17.08 -11.64 -6.49
C GLN A 85 -16.44 -12.18 -5.19
N GLY A 86 -16.78 -11.57 -4.04
CA GLY A 86 -16.24 -11.85 -2.70
C GLY A 86 -16.25 -13.30 -2.17
N ILE A 87 -16.74 -14.27 -2.96
CA ILE A 87 -16.57 -15.73 -2.79
C ILE A 87 -16.50 -16.33 -4.20
N GLY A 88 -15.30 -16.52 -4.76
CA GLY A 88 -15.14 -17.10 -6.10
C GLY A 88 -13.83 -16.74 -6.81
N ILE A 89 -13.74 -17.15 -8.07
CA ILE A 89 -12.60 -16.83 -8.94
C ILE A 89 -12.57 -15.30 -9.11
N GLY A 90 -11.54 -14.65 -8.57
CA GLY A 90 -11.42 -13.19 -8.52
C GLY A 90 -11.46 -12.60 -7.12
N SER A 91 -11.88 -13.36 -6.09
CA SER A 91 -11.82 -12.91 -4.70
C SER A 91 -10.37 -12.72 -4.25
N PRO A 92 -10.05 -11.63 -3.51
CA PRO A 92 -8.73 -11.44 -2.92
C PRO A 92 -8.49 -12.34 -1.68
N CYS A 93 -9.47 -13.18 -1.33
CA CYS A 93 -9.42 -14.09 -0.19
C CYS A 93 -9.17 -15.55 -0.59
N PRO A 94 -8.44 -16.34 0.23
CA PRO A 94 -8.20 -17.75 -0.03
C PRO A 94 -9.49 -18.58 -0.16
N LEU A 95 -9.77 -19.06 -1.37
CA LEU A 95 -10.94 -19.90 -1.66
C LEU A 95 -10.88 -21.25 -0.93
N GLU A 96 -9.69 -21.81 -0.81
CA GLU A 96 -9.37 -23.06 -0.11
C GLU A 96 -9.56 -23.00 1.42
N LYS A 97 -10.00 -21.86 1.97
CA LYS A 97 -10.35 -21.68 3.39
C LYS A 97 -11.80 -21.28 3.62
N ASN A 98 -12.64 -21.29 2.58
CA ASN A 98 -14.05 -20.89 2.64
C ASN A 98 -14.22 -19.50 3.28
N GLN A 99 -13.41 -18.55 2.81
CA GLN A 99 -13.41 -17.18 3.29
C GLN A 99 -14.18 -16.26 2.34
N VAL A 100 -14.86 -15.29 2.95
CA VAL A 100 -15.60 -14.23 2.27
C VAL A 100 -14.85 -12.93 2.44
N CYS A 101 -14.69 -12.19 1.36
CA CYS A 101 -14.14 -10.85 1.37
C CYS A 101 -15.15 -9.88 1.97
N VAL A 102 -14.70 -9.04 2.90
CA VAL A 102 -15.46 -7.91 3.41
C VAL A 102 -14.62 -6.65 3.26
N ASN A 103 -15.11 -5.73 2.44
CA ASN A 103 -14.47 -4.45 2.19
C ASN A 103 -14.55 -3.57 3.45
N SER A 104 -13.54 -2.73 3.65
CA SER A 104 -13.47 -1.73 4.71
C SER A 104 -12.69 -0.51 4.21
N ILE A 105 -12.89 0.65 4.83
CA ILE A 105 -12.21 1.86 4.33
C ILE A 105 -10.68 1.70 4.43
N GLY A 106 -10.00 1.80 3.28
CA GLY A 106 -8.56 1.67 3.10
C GLY A 106 -8.00 0.25 3.20
N SER A 107 -8.84 -0.78 3.36
CA SER A 107 -8.40 -2.16 3.61
C SER A 107 -9.50 -3.20 3.42
N TYR A 108 -9.20 -4.48 3.58
CA TYR A 108 -10.25 -5.50 3.58
C TYR A 108 -9.95 -6.60 4.59
N ARG A 109 -10.96 -7.43 4.86
CA ARG A 109 -10.78 -8.63 5.68
C ARG A 109 -11.39 -9.84 5.03
N CYS A 110 -10.68 -10.95 5.14
CA CYS A 110 -11.19 -12.26 4.79
C CYS A 110 -11.76 -12.89 6.05
N VAL A 111 -13.06 -13.14 6.08
CA VAL A 111 -13.73 -13.77 7.23
C VAL A 111 -14.26 -15.13 6.89
N CYS A 112 -14.27 -16.03 7.86
CA CYS A 112 -14.82 -17.37 7.68
C CYS A 112 -16.31 -17.31 7.35
N ALA A 113 -16.73 -17.98 6.28
CA ALA A 113 -18.14 -18.16 5.99
C ALA A 113 -18.81 -18.99 7.09
N SER A 114 -19.74 -18.38 7.83
CA SER A 114 -20.46 -18.99 8.95
C SER A 114 -21.54 -20.01 8.53
N TYR A 115 -21.77 -20.21 7.23
CA TYR A 115 -22.76 -21.14 6.67
C TYR A 115 -22.19 -22.51 6.27
N ALA A 116 -20.97 -22.86 6.69
CA ALA A 116 -20.43 -24.20 6.48
C ALA A 116 -21.22 -25.24 7.29
N ARG A 117 -22.26 -25.83 6.68
CA ARG A 117 -23.12 -26.90 7.26
C ARG A 117 -22.36 -28.16 7.71
N ASN A 118 -21.06 -28.23 7.43
CA ASN A 118 -20.15 -29.23 7.96
C ASN A 118 -18.86 -28.55 8.43
N ALA A 119 -18.83 -28.18 9.71
CA ALA A 119 -17.65 -27.60 10.38
C ALA A 119 -16.40 -28.50 10.36
N SER A 120 -16.53 -29.74 9.85
CA SER A 120 -15.49 -30.75 9.82
C SER A 120 -14.49 -30.60 8.66
N TYR A 121 -14.83 -29.89 7.57
CA TYR A 121 -13.95 -29.73 6.40
C TYR A 121 -13.08 -28.46 6.44
N PHE A 122 -13.46 -27.44 7.22
CA PHE A 122 -12.75 -26.15 7.33
C PHE A 122 -12.39 -25.80 8.78
N LYS A 123 -11.90 -26.77 9.57
CA LYS A 123 -11.53 -26.56 10.98
C LYS A 123 -10.44 -25.51 11.19
N ASP A 124 -9.64 -25.22 10.15
CA ASP A 124 -8.55 -24.25 10.19
C ASP A 124 -8.88 -22.94 9.47
N CYS A 125 -10.14 -22.51 9.49
CA CYS A 125 -10.47 -21.16 9.03
C CYS A 125 -10.19 -20.13 10.14
N ARG A 126 -9.36 -19.14 9.82
CA ARG A 126 -9.09 -17.97 10.68
C ARG A 126 -9.32 -16.70 9.90
N SER A 127 -10.14 -15.79 10.41
CA SER A 127 -10.32 -14.47 9.81
C SER A 127 -9.00 -13.70 9.76
N ILE A 128 -8.71 -13.08 8.61
CA ILE A 128 -7.43 -12.40 8.33
C ILE A 128 -7.73 -10.95 7.93
N ALA A 129 -7.14 -10.00 8.65
CA ALA A 129 -7.10 -8.61 8.21
C ALA A 129 -6.04 -8.48 7.10
N LYS A 130 -6.42 -7.82 6.00
CA LYS A 130 -5.56 -7.59 4.85
C LYS A 130 -5.44 -6.09 4.62
N PHE A 131 -4.22 -5.64 4.47
CA PHE A 131 -3.93 -4.25 4.14
C PHE A 131 -3.55 -4.17 2.67
N ASN A 132 -3.90 -3.06 2.04
CA ASN A 132 -3.45 -2.76 0.70
C ASN A 132 -1.94 -2.58 0.68
N THR A 133 -1.22 -3.59 0.21
CA THR A 133 0.23 -3.51 0.01
C THR A 133 0.52 -2.99 -1.40
N HIS A 134 0.07 -1.77 -1.71
CA HIS A 134 0.68 -0.98 -2.77
C HIS A 134 1.51 0.08 -2.09
N PHE A 135 2.83 -0.11 -2.10
CA PHE A 135 3.78 0.93 -1.70
C PHE A 135 3.54 2.13 -2.62
N VAL A 136 3.08 3.25 -2.06
CA VAL A 136 3.28 4.55 -2.67
C VAL A 136 4.78 4.80 -2.53
N LEU A 137 5.53 4.49 -3.58
CA LEU A 137 6.94 4.89 -3.71
C LEU A 137 7.03 6.40 -3.85
#